data_AF-A0A1P8YF14-F1
#
_entry.id   AF-A0A1P8YF14-F1
#
_cell.length_a   1.000
_cell.length_b   1.000
_cell.length_c   1.000
_cell.angle_alpha   90.00
_cell.angle_beta   90.00
_cell.angle_gamma   90.00
#
_symmetry.space_group_name_H-M   'P 1'
#
loop_
_entity.id
_entity.type
_entity.pdbx_description
1 polymer ?
#
loop_
_entity_poly.entity_id
_entity_poly.type
_entity_poly.pdbx_seq_one_letter_code
_entity_poly.pdbx_strand_id
1 'polypeptide(L)' 'MSAASSPFGDAVPAVDARAAHWVRPEIVGEVRYSELTGDGRLRHPSWRGLRPDKSPDQVAGLG' A
#
# COMPACT_ATOMS: atom_id res chain seq x y z
N MET A 1 3.09 3.84 -14.97
CA MET A 1 1.69 3.56 -15.35
C MET A 1 0.79 4.26 -14.34
N SER A 2 0.14 5.36 -14.73
CA SER A 2 -0.76 6.14 -13.86
C SER A 2 -2.18 5.58 -13.87
N ALA A 3 -2.94 5.87 -12.83
CA ALA A 3 -4.38 5.59 -12.72
C ALA A 3 -5.15 6.91 -12.55
N ALA A 4 -6.39 6.97 -13.06
CA ALA A 4 -7.24 8.15 -12.96
C ALA A 4 -7.86 8.32 -11.56
N SER A 5 -8.00 7.23 -10.81
CA SER A 5 -8.61 7.17 -9.49
C SER A 5 -7.79 6.32 -8.52
N SER A 6 -8.07 6.47 -7.23
CA SER A 6 -7.51 5.64 -6.17
C SER A 6 -7.78 4.14 -6.43
N PRO A 7 -6.78 3.25 -6.28
CA PRO A 7 -6.95 1.80 -6.36
C PRO A 7 -7.37 1.15 -5.03
N PHE A 8 -7.43 1.92 -3.94
CA PHE A 8 -7.88 1.41 -2.64
C PHE A 8 -9.39 1.15 -2.66
N GLY A 9 -9.83 0.10 -1.97
CA GLY A 9 -11.25 -0.27 -1.87
C GLY A 9 -12.08 0.75 -1.08
N ASP A 10 -11.46 1.41 -0.10
CA ASP A 10 -12.06 2.48 0.70
C ASP A 10 -11.59 3.87 0.25
N ALA A 11 -12.35 4.89 0.65
CA ALA A 11 -11.95 6.28 0.43
C ALA A 11 -10.65 6.59 1.20
N VAL A 12 -9.65 7.09 0.47
CA VAL A 12 -8.38 7.54 1.06
C VAL A 12 -8.63 8.89 1.76
N PRO A 13 -8.19 9.07 3.02
CA PRO A 13 -8.31 10.35 3.72
C PRO A 13 -7.76 11.51 2.90
N ALA A 14 -8.44 12.66 2.92
CA ALA A 14 -8.11 13.79 2.05
C ALA A 14 -6.66 14.27 2.18
N VAL A 15 -6.08 14.18 3.39
CA VAL A 15 -4.68 14.52 3.66
C VAL A 15 -3.69 13.60 2.93
N ASP A 16 -3.98 12.30 2.87
CA ASP A 16 -3.16 11.30 2.18
C ASP A 16 -3.35 11.42 0.65
N ALA A 17 -4.59 11.66 0.21
CA ALA A 17 -4.95 11.74 -1.21
C ALA A 17 -4.39 13.00 -1.91
N ARG A 18 -4.26 14.12 -1.20
CA ARG A 18 -3.92 15.43 -1.81
C ARG A 18 -2.59 15.44 -2.55
N ALA A 19 -1.60 14.67 -2.09
CA ALA A 19 -0.27 14.60 -2.68
C ALA A 19 -0.01 13.28 -3.45
N ALA A 20 -1.03 12.42 -3.57
CA ALA A 20 -0.85 11.11 -4.17
C ALA A 20 -0.88 11.17 -5.70
N HIS A 21 0.01 10.40 -6.33
CA HIS A 21 -0.11 10.02 -7.73
C HIS A 21 -0.62 8.59 -7.79
N TRP A 22 -1.83 8.39 -8.29
CA TRP A 22 -2.41 7.06 -8.39
C TRP A 22 -1.73 6.24 -9.47
N VAL A 23 -1.49 4.98 -9.15
CA VAL A 23 -0.89 3.98 -10.05
C VAL A 23 -1.71 2.70 -9.99
N ARG A 24 -1.55 1.84 -10.99
CA ARG A 24 -2.18 0.51 -10.97
C ARG A 24 -1.45 -0.39 -9.96
N PRO A 25 -2.17 -1.22 -9.18
CA PRO A 25 -1.59 -2.05 -8.11
C PRO A 25 -0.90 -3.29 -8.69
N GLU A 26 0.19 -3.11 -9.43
CA GLU A 26 0.87 -4.17 -10.19
C GLU A 26 2.21 -4.59 -9.58
N ILE A 27 2.75 -3.84 -8.62
CA ILE A 27 4.10 -4.00 -8.09
C ILE A 27 4.04 -4.31 -6.59
N VAL A 28 4.77 -5.34 -6.15
CA VAL A 28 4.89 -5.70 -4.73
C VAL A 28 6.14 -5.07 -4.13
N GLY A 29 5.97 -4.46 -2.96
CA GLY A 29 7.06 -3.91 -2.14
C GLY A 29 7.07 -4.53 -0.75
N GLU A 30 8.25 -4.61 -0.14
CA GLU A 30 8.42 -5.07 1.23
C GLU A 30 8.67 -3.89 2.17
N VAL A 31 8.00 -3.94 3.33
CA VAL A 31 8.20 -3.00 4.43
C VAL A 31 8.39 -3.76 5.74
N ARG A 32 9.18 -3.20 6.65
CA ARG A 32 9.16 -3.60 8.08
C ARG A 32 8.36 -2.57 8.86
N TYR A 33 7.61 -3.02 9.85
CA TYR A 33 6.79 -2.16 10.71
C TYR A 33 6.78 -2.71 12.14
N SER A 34 6.37 -1.89 13.11
CA SER A 34 6.36 -2.31 14.53
C SER A 34 5.09 -3.04 14.92
N GLU A 35 3.93 -2.57 14.47
CA GLU A 35 2.62 -3.17 14.74
C GLU A 35 1.57 -2.71 13.71
N LEU A 36 0.46 -3.46 13.63
CA LEU A 36 -0.77 -2.98 13.01
C LEU A 36 -1.56 -2.18 14.05
N THR A 37 -2.04 -1.01 13.65
CA THR A 37 -2.96 -0.21 14.46
C THR A 37 -4.38 -0.77 14.37
N GLY A 38 -5.25 -0.36 15.30
CA GLY A 38 -6.65 -0.83 15.32
C GLY A 38 -7.47 -0.42 14.09
N ASP A 39 -7.01 0.60 13.35
CA ASP A 39 -7.56 1.04 12.06
C ASP A 39 -6.83 0.42 10.85
N GLY A 40 -6.05 -0.66 11.05
CA GLY A 40 -5.44 -1.43 9.97
C GLY A 40 -4.24 -0.77 9.29
N ARG A 41 -3.61 0.24 9.92
CA ARG A 41 -2.41 0.92 9.39
C ARG A 41 -1.13 0.34 9.99
N LEU A 42 -0.03 0.45 9.26
CA LEU A 42 1.29 0.07 9.75
C LEU A 42 1.87 1.19 10.62
N ARG A 43 2.28 0.88 11.85
CA ARG A 43 3.03 1.81 12.71
C ARG A 43 4.53 1.78 12.38
N HIS A 44 5.10 2.96 12.18
CA HIS A 44 6.52 3.20 11.85
C HIS A 44 7.05 2.30 10.71
N PRO A 45 6.40 2.29 9.53
CA PRO A 45 6.85 1.48 8.41
C PRO A 45 8.18 2.00 7.85
N SER A 46 9.03 1.07 7.44
CA SER A 46 10.31 1.33 6.79
C SER A 46 10.43 0.50 5.52
N TRP A 47 10.81 1.15 4.43
CA TRP A 47 10.97 0.51 3.12
C TRP A 47 12.14 -0.48 3.13
N ARG A 48 11.93 -1.66 2.54
CA ARG A 48 12.96 -2.70 2.41
C ARG A 48 13.37 -2.95 0.97
N GLY A 49 12.46 -2.79 0.02
CA GLY A 49 12.76 -3.00 -1.40
C GLY A 49 11.56 -3.54 -2.18
N LEU A 50 11.73 -3.59 -3.49
CA LEU A 50 10.77 -4.23 -4.39
C LEU A 50 10.87 -5.75 -4.29
N ARG A 51 9.75 -6.44 -4.54
CA ARG A 51 9.63 -7.90 -4.60
C ARG A 51 9.20 -8.32 -6.00
N PRO A 52 10.07 -8.23 -7.01
CA PRO A 52 9.73 -8.64 -8.37
C PRO A 52 9.46 -10.15 -8.50
N ASP A 53 9.83 -10.92 -7.47
CA ASP A 53 9.52 -12.34 -7.32
C ASP A 53 8.07 -12.62 -6.90
N LYS A 54 7.29 -11.59 -6.56
CA LYS A 54 5.91 -11.70 -6.10
C LYS A 54 4.93 -10.97 -7.01
N SER A 55 3.77 -11.56 -7.22
CA SER A 55 2.61 -10.92 -7.84
C SER A 55 1.64 -10.35 -6.78
N PRO A 56 0.85 -9.32 -7.11
CA PRO A 56 -0.08 -8.70 -6.15
C PRO A 56 -1.09 -9.66 -5.51
N ASP A 57 -1.56 -10.66 -6.26
CA ASP A 57 -2.50 -11.70 -5.78
C ASP A 57 -1.89 -12.63 -4.73
N GLN A 58 -0.56 -12.65 -4.59
CA GLN A 58 0.14 -13.40 -3.54
C GLN A 58 0.31 -12.60 -2.24
N VAL A 59 -0.11 -11.33 -2.21
CA VAL A 59 -0.12 -10.50 -1.00
C VAL A 59 -1.44 -10.75 -0.27
N ALA A 60 -1.39 -11.60 0.76
CA ALA A 60 -2.55 -11.80 1.63
C ALA A 60 -2.82 -10.54 2.46
N GLY A 61 -4.11 -10.28 2.73
CA GLY A 61 -4.51 -9.28 3.71
C GLY A 61 -3.88 -9.59 5.07
N LEU A 62 -3.36 -8.57 5.73
CA LEU A 62 -3.09 -8.63 7.16
C LEU A 62 -4.49 -8.72 7.81
N GLY A 63 -4.76 -9.83 8.51
CA GLY A 63 -6.11 -10.24 8.92
C GLY A 63 -6.97 -9.18 9.59
#